data_AF-A0A662S168-F1
#
_entry.id   AF-A0A662S168-F1
#
_cell.length_a   1.000
_cell.length_b   1.000
_cell.length_c   1.000
_cell.angle_alpha   90.00
_cell.angle_beta   90.00
_cell.angle_gamma   90.00
#
_symmetry.space_group_name_H-M   'P 1'
#
loop_
_entity.id
_entity.type
_entity.pdbx_description
1 polymer ?
#
loop_
_entity_poly.entity_id
_entity_poly.type
_entity_poly.pdbx_seq_one_letter_code
_entity_poly.pdbx_strand_id
1 'polypeptide(L)'
;MEREDIRRRIRRLLVSFIKLGLVLLALTLMDAAFGGIIFEVFSLSLDSSEILGIFRLIAIIYYGYWILKDSLFFLNILSGTIARKFELEGASKPRRVGLDTLYLVSLGLGWLALSPFLRALPDLAVRTISLAFLLMAFIFIYDLVSTVYSMIKGGFESLVDTLSELVRRELSKESGEE
;
A
#
# COMPACT_ATOMS: atom_id res chain seq x y z
N MET A 1 -11.53 9.31 -21.26
CA MET A 1 -11.85 9.09 -19.84
C MET A 1 -12.46 10.37 -19.31
N GLU A 2 -13.71 10.35 -18.87
CA GLU A 2 -14.41 11.58 -18.48
C GLU A 2 -13.83 12.11 -17.17
N ARG A 3 -13.58 13.43 -17.10
CA ARG A 3 -13.10 14.10 -15.87
C ARG A 3 -14.02 13.83 -14.67
N GLU A 4 -15.29 13.58 -14.96
CA GLU A 4 -16.30 13.27 -13.95
C GLU A 4 -16.06 11.92 -13.25
N ASP A 5 -15.61 10.90 -13.99
CA ASP A 5 -15.27 9.59 -13.42
C ASP A 5 -14.06 9.65 -12.49
N ILE A 6 -13.04 10.42 -12.86
CA ILE A 6 -11.86 10.67 -12.02
C ILE A 6 -12.31 11.33 -10.71
N ARG A 7 -13.08 12.41 -10.79
CA ARG A 7 -13.55 13.16 -9.61
C ARG A 7 -14.40 12.29 -8.69
N ARG A 8 -15.31 11.47 -9.26
CA ARG A 8 -16.12 10.52 -8.50
C ARG A 8 -15.26 9.48 -7.77
N ARG A 9 -14.23 8.95 -8.42
CA ARG A 9 -13.28 7.99 -7.81
C ARG A 9 -12.41 8.61 -6.73
N ILE A 10 -11.87 9.82 -6.95
CA ILE A 10 -11.11 10.55 -5.91
C ILE A 10 -12.00 10.76 -4.68
N ARG A 11 -13.23 11.25 -4.88
CA ARG A 11 -14.18 11.45 -3.78
C ARG A 11 -14.48 10.13 -3.06
N ARG A 12 -14.72 9.04 -3.79
CA ARG A 12 -15.00 7.73 -3.22
C ARG A 12 -13.82 7.20 -2.41
N LEU A 13 -12.60 7.33 -2.93
CA LEU A 13 -11.37 6.93 -2.26
C LEU A 13 -11.20 7.69 -0.94
N LEU A 14 -11.25 9.02 -0.98
CA LEU A 14 -11.12 9.88 0.20
C LEU A 14 -12.19 9.58 1.24
N VAL A 15 -13.46 9.50 0.82
CA VAL A 15 -14.57 9.19 1.72
C VAL A 15 -14.42 7.79 2.32
N SER A 16 -13.92 6.81 1.57
CA SER A 16 -13.70 5.44 2.08
C SER A 16 -12.57 5.40 3.10
N PHE A 17 -11.47 6.12 2.87
CA PHE A 17 -10.40 6.29 3.86
C PHE A 17 -10.88 6.97 5.13
N ILE A 18 -11.62 8.08 5.01
CA ILE A 18 -12.17 8.81 6.16
C ILE A 18 -13.15 7.91 6.94
N LYS A 19 -14.06 7.22 6.25
CA LYS A 19 -15.01 6.31 6.89
C LYS A 19 -14.31 5.16 7.59
N LEU A 20 -13.31 4.55 6.96
CA LEU A 20 -12.53 3.49 7.59
C LEU A 20 -11.82 4.01 8.84
N GLY A 21 -11.14 5.15 8.74
CA GLY A 21 -10.45 5.77 9.88
C GLY A 21 -11.41 6.09 11.03
N LEU A 22 -12.57 6.69 10.75
CA LEU A 22 -13.58 7.00 11.77
C LEU A 22 -14.18 5.74 12.41
N VAL A 23 -14.47 4.70 11.61
CA VAL A 23 -14.99 3.43 12.14
C VAL A 23 -13.94 2.74 13.01
N LEU A 24 -12.68 2.69 12.57
CA LEU A 24 -11.59 2.12 13.38
C LEU A 24 -11.37 2.91 14.67
N LEU A 25 -11.42 4.24 14.62
CA LEU A 25 -11.34 5.10 15.80
C LEU A 25 -12.49 4.80 16.76
N ALA A 26 -13.73 4.78 16.27
CA ALA A 26 -14.91 4.49 17.08
C ALA A 26 -14.81 3.10 17.74
N LEU A 27 -14.45 2.07 16.97
CA LEU A 27 -14.26 0.72 17.50
C LEU A 27 -13.15 0.65 18.54
N THR A 28 -12.07 1.43 18.38
CA THR A 28 -10.98 1.49 19.37
C THR A 28 -11.43 2.18 20.65
N LEU A 29 -12.20 3.26 20.55
CA LEU A 29 -12.78 3.94 21.71
C LEU A 29 -13.82 3.07 22.43
N MET A 30 -14.62 2.31 21.69
CA MET A 30 -15.55 1.33 22.26
C MET A 30 -14.82 0.21 22.98
N ASP A 31 -13.73 -0.31 22.40
CA ASP A 31 -12.89 -1.34 23.04
C ASP A 31 -12.28 -0.82 24.35
N ALA A 32 -11.84 0.45 24.36
CA ALA A 32 -11.35 1.09 25.58
C ALA A 32 -12.43 1.35 26.64
N ALA A 33 -13.66 1.67 26.23
CA ALA A 33 -14.76 1.99 27.14
C ALA A 33 -15.48 0.74 27.68
N PHE A 34 -15.56 -0.33 26.89
CA PHE A 34 -16.33 -1.54 27.18
C PHE A 34 -15.45 -2.79 27.31
N GLY A 35 -14.13 -2.65 27.27
CA GLY A 35 -13.19 -3.78 27.33
C GLY A 35 -13.38 -4.61 28.60
N GLY A 36 -13.56 -5.92 28.43
CA GLY A 36 -13.74 -6.88 29.53
C GLY A 36 -15.18 -7.09 30.00
N ILE A 37 -16.18 -6.51 29.30
CA ILE A 37 -17.59 -6.84 29.52
C ILE A 37 -17.91 -8.14 28.80
N ILE A 38 -18.21 -9.18 29.58
CA ILE A 38 -18.64 -10.47 29.06
C ILE A 38 -20.14 -10.40 28.77
N PHE A 39 -20.51 -10.63 27.52
CA PHE A 39 -21.89 -10.76 27.10
C PHE A 39 -22.25 -12.24 26.99
N GLU A 40 -23.26 -12.69 27.74
CA GLU A 40 -23.87 -14.00 27.54
C GLU A 40 -24.97 -13.88 26.47
N VAL A 41 -24.73 -14.47 25.30
CA VAL A 41 -25.67 -14.48 24.18
C VAL A 41 -25.86 -15.93 23.73
N PHE A 42 -27.08 -16.43 23.80
CA PHE A 42 -27.43 -17.82 23.38
C PHE A 42 -26.46 -18.89 23.90
N SER A 43 -26.14 -18.87 25.21
CA SER A 43 -25.20 -19.80 25.90
C SER A 43 -23.72 -19.72 25.49
N LEU A 44 -23.33 -18.74 24.68
CA LEU A 44 -21.94 -18.39 24.40
C LEU A 44 -21.52 -17.16 25.22
N SER A 45 -20.44 -17.28 25.97
CA SER A 45 -19.78 -16.17 26.66
C SER A 45 -18.83 -15.47 25.66
N LEU A 46 -19.29 -14.37 25.07
CA LEU A 46 -18.47 -13.57 24.16
C LEU A 46 -17.94 -12.33 24.87
N ASP A 47 -16.63 -12.12 24.77
CA ASP A 47 -16.02 -10.88 25.25
C ASP A 47 -16.36 -9.74 24.26
N SER A 48 -16.58 -8.54 24.81
CA SER A 48 -16.79 -7.33 24.01
C SER A 48 -15.68 -7.09 22.99
N SER A 49 -14.44 -7.49 23.33
CA SER A 49 -13.27 -7.38 22.46
C SER A 49 -13.37 -8.25 21.21
N GLU A 50 -13.98 -9.44 21.30
CA GLU A 50 -14.16 -10.36 20.18
C GLU A 50 -15.21 -9.83 19.20
N ILE A 51 -16.33 -9.34 19.74
CA ILE A 51 -17.41 -8.72 18.95
C ILE A 51 -16.88 -7.51 18.18
N LEU A 52 -16.15 -6.62 18.87
CA LEU A 52 -15.55 -5.43 18.25
C LEU A 52 -14.46 -5.82 17.22
N GLY A 53 -13.75 -6.92 17.45
CA GLY A 53 -12.82 -7.52 16.48
C GLY A 53 -13.51 -7.92 15.19
N ILE A 54 -14.69 -8.55 15.25
CA ILE A 54 -15.49 -8.92 14.08
C ILE A 54 -15.93 -7.67 13.32
N PHE A 55 -16.46 -6.66 14.01
CA PHE A 55 -16.84 -5.40 13.35
C PHE A 55 -15.64 -4.70 12.70
N ARG A 56 -14.47 -4.75 13.34
CA ARG A 56 -13.22 -4.22 12.79
C ARG A 56 -12.83 -4.92 11.50
N LEU A 57 -12.88 -6.25 11.48
CA LEU A 57 -12.59 -7.05 10.30
C LEU A 57 -13.58 -6.76 9.16
N ILE A 58 -14.88 -6.69 9.45
CA ILE A 58 -15.91 -6.34 8.46
C ILE A 58 -15.65 -4.95 7.88
N ALA A 59 -15.35 -3.96 8.73
CA ALA A 59 -15.07 -2.59 8.29
C ALA A 59 -13.82 -2.52 7.38
N ILE A 60 -12.75 -3.20 7.77
CA ILE A 60 -11.50 -3.27 6.99
C ILE A 60 -11.75 -3.93 5.64
N ILE A 61 -12.46 -5.05 5.58
CA ILE A 61 -12.77 -5.73 4.31
C ILE A 61 -13.64 -4.83 3.42
N TYR A 62 -14.72 -4.27 3.97
CA TYR A 62 -15.69 -3.49 3.20
C TYR A 62 -15.08 -2.21 2.63
N TYR A 63 -14.48 -1.37 3.48
CA TYR A 63 -13.88 -0.11 3.02
C TYR A 63 -12.53 -0.33 2.33
N GLY A 64 -11.76 -1.31 2.80
CA GLY A 64 -10.48 -1.69 2.19
C GLY A 64 -10.63 -2.14 0.75
N TYR A 65 -11.69 -2.88 0.40
CA TYR A 65 -11.97 -3.24 -0.99
C TYR A 65 -12.14 -2.00 -1.88
N TRP A 66 -12.93 -1.01 -1.44
CA TRP A 66 -13.14 0.23 -2.21
C TRP A 66 -11.86 1.04 -2.34
N ILE A 67 -11.10 1.14 -1.25
CA ILE A 67 -9.81 1.82 -1.22
C ILE A 67 -8.84 1.16 -2.20
N LEU A 68 -8.69 -0.16 -2.15
CA LEU A 68 -7.80 -0.92 -3.03
C LEU A 68 -8.21 -0.77 -4.50
N LYS A 69 -9.51 -0.91 -4.78
CA LYS A 69 -10.04 -0.80 -6.14
C LYS A 69 -9.74 0.57 -6.78
N ASP A 70 -10.01 1.65 -6.06
CA ASP A 70 -9.76 3.00 -6.58
C ASP A 70 -8.27 3.35 -6.57
N SER A 71 -7.49 2.90 -5.58
CA SER A 71 -6.04 3.05 -5.56
C SER A 71 -5.35 2.35 -6.74
N LEU A 72 -5.75 1.12 -7.07
CA LEU A 72 -5.24 0.39 -8.24
C LEU A 72 -5.53 1.15 -9.54
N PHE A 73 -6.73 1.74 -9.65
CA PHE A 73 -7.08 2.56 -10.79
C PHE A 73 -6.15 3.79 -10.91
N PHE A 74 -5.94 4.53 -9.82
CA PHE A 74 -5.03 5.68 -9.83
C PHE A 74 -3.58 5.28 -10.06
N LEU A 75 -3.15 4.15 -9.53
CA LEU A 75 -1.82 3.61 -9.77
C LEU A 75 -1.56 3.37 -11.26
N ASN A 76 -2.53 2.80 -11.99
CA ASN A 76 -2.38 2.58 -13.43
C ASN A 76 -2.24 3.90 -14.22
N ILE A 77 -2.92 4.96 -13.77
CA ILE A 77 -2.82 6.28 -14.39
C ILE A 77 -1.50 6.96 -14.02
N LEU A 78 -1.16 6.97 -12.73
CA LEU A 78 0.03 7.62 -12.20
C LEU A 78 1.30 6.95 -12.73
N SER A 79 1.32 5.63 -12.84
CA SER A 79 2.47 4.90 -13.37
C SER A 79 2.80 5.31 -14.81
N GLY A 80 1.80 5.49 -15.67
CA GLY A 80 2.01 6.01 -17.04
C GLY A 80 2.44 7.48 -17.07
N THR A 81 2.00 8.30 -16.11
CA THR A 81 2.46 9.69 -15.99
C THR A 81 3.90 9.77 -15.49
N ILE A 82 4.26 8.97 -14.48
CA ILE A 82 5.62 8.89 -13.94
C ILE A 82 6.57 8.36 -15.01
N ALA A 83 6.21 7.28 -15.72
CA ALA A 83 7.04 6.73 -16.79
C ALA A 83 7.39 7.78 -17.85
N ARG A 84 6.40 8.56 -18.30
CA ARG A 84 6.62 9.64 -19.27
C ARG A 84 7.49 10.78 -18.73
N LYS A 85 7.31 11.15 -17.45
CA LYS A 85 8.07 12.25 -16.84
C LYS A 85 9.54 11.90 -16.63
N PHE A 86 9.85 10.63 -16.39
CA PHE A 86 11.20 10.15 -16.15
C PHE A 86 11.81 9.42 -17.36
N GLU A 87 11.18 9.56 -18.55
CA GLU A 87 11.62 8.93 -19.81
C GLU A 87 11.92 7.43 -19.67
N LEU A 88 11.17 6.76 -18.80
CA LEU A 88 11.34 5.33 -18.55
C LEU A 88 10.74 4.52 -19.70
N GLU A 89 11.33 3.37 -19.99
CA GLU A 89 10.81 2.36 -20.91
C GLU A 89 9.51 1.71 -20.37
N GLY A 90 8.43 2.49 -20.36
CA GLY A 90 7.08 2.05 -20.02
C GLY A 90 6.68 2.21 -18.55
N ALA A 91 5.40 1.94 -18.30
CA ALA A 91 4.76 2.10 -16.99
C ALA A 91 5.00 0.94 -16.01
N SER A 92 5.77 -0.07 -16.40
CA SER A 92 5.97 -1.31 -15.63
C SER A 92 6.65 -1.06 -14.28
N LYS A 93 7.80 -0.37 -14.27
CA LYS A 93 8.56 -0.10 -13.04
C LYS A 93 7.79 0.80 -12.06
N PRO A 94 7.24 1.97 -12.48
CA PRO A 94 6.43 2.80 -11.56
C PRO A 94 5.18 2.08 -11.05
N ARG A 95 4.54 1.26 -11.90
CA ARG A 95 3.38 0.46 -11.48
C ARG A 95 3.77 -0.58 -10.44
N ARG A 96 4.92 -1.25 -10.62
CA ARG A 96 5.43 -2.24 -9.66
C ARG A 96 5.67 -1.61 -8.28
N VAL A 97 6.39 -0.48 -8.22
CA VAL A 97 6.61 0.26 -6.96
C VAL A 97 5.30 0.59 -6.24
N GLY A 98 4.30 1.08 -6.97
CA GLY A 98 3.03 1.40 -6.34
C GLY A 98 2.20 0.15 -5.96
N LEU A 99 2.33 -0.97 -6.68
CA LEU A 99 1.71 -2.23 -6.29
C LEU A 99 2.34 -2.77 -5.01
N ASP A 100 3.66 -2.76 -4.91
CA ASP A 100 4.40 -3.19 -3.71
C ASP A 100 4.02 -2.32 -2.51
N THR A 101 3.87 -1.01 -2.73
CA THR A 101 3.37 -0.08 -1.71
C THR A 101 1.95 -0.44 -1.26
N LEU A 102 1.04 -0.74 -2.20
CA LEU A 102 -0.33 -1.16 -1.87
C LEU A 102 -0.35 -2.49 -1.13
N TYR A 103 0.54 -3.43 -1.47
CA TYR A 103 0.67 -4.70 -0.77
C TYR A 103 1.15 -4.49 0.67
N LEU A 104 2.12 -3.62 0.91
CA LEU A 104 2.57 -3.28 2.27
C LEU A 104 1.45 -2.67 3.12
N VAL A 105 0.70 -1.71 2.57
CA VAL A 105 -0.45 -1.10 3.27
C VAL A 105 -1.52 -2.16 3.56
N SER A 106 -1.83 -3.01 2.58
CA SER A 106 -2.82 -4.09 2.74
C SER A 106 -2.39 -5.11 3.78
N LEU A 107 -1.10 -5.45 3.83
CA LEU A 107 -0.52 -6.34 4.83
C LEU A 107 -0.67 -5.76 6.24
N GLY A 108 -0.38 -4.47 6.41
CA GLY A 108 -0.58 -3.77 7.68
C GLY A 108 -2.05 -3.74 8.11
N LEU A 109 -2.97 -3.48 7.19
CA LEU A 109 -4.41 -3.54 7.46
C LEU A 109 -4.86 -4.96 7.81
N GLY A 110 -4.34 -5.98 7.12
CA GLY A 110 -4.59 -7.38 7.43
C GLY A 110 -4.11 -7.77 8.82
N TRP A 111 -2.93 -7.32 9.23
CA TRP A 111 -2.42 -7.51 10.58
C TRP A 111 -3.34 -6.88 11.63
N LEU A 112 -3.78 -5.64 11.38
CA LEU A 112 -4.67 -4.90 12.29
C LEU A 112 -6.05 -5.58 12.41
N ALA A 113 -6.55 -6.14 11.32
CA ALA A 113 -7.79 -6.93 11.31
C ALA A 113 -7.65 -8.27 12.05
N LEU A 114 -6.49 -8.94 11.92
CA LEU A 114 -6.27 -10.28 12.45
C LEU A 114 -5.86 -10.27 13.93
N SER A 115 -5.16 -9.21 14.38
CA SER A 115 -4.59 -9.07 15.73
C SER A 115 -5.55 -9.43 16.88
N PRO A 116 -6.83 -8.98 16.90
CA PRO A 116 -7.77 -9.35 17.96
C PRO A 116 -7.99 -10.86 18.06
N PHE A 117 -8.06 -11.55 16.92
CA PHE A 117 -8.30 -13.00 16.86
C PHE A 117 -7.07 -13.82 17.24
N LEU A 118 -5.87 -13.25 17.09
CA LEU A 118 -4.64 -13.93 17.49
C LEU A 118 -4.58 -14.17 19.00
N ARG A 119 -5.27 -13.37 19.82
CA ARG A 119 -5.30 -13.55 21.28
C ARG A 119 -5.93 -14.86 21.72
N ALA A 120 -6.81 -15.44 20.90
CA ALA A 120 -7.47 -16.71 21.18
C ALA A 120 -6.62 -17.93 20.79
N LEU A 121 -5.48 -17.74 20.14
CA LEU A 121 -4.62 -18.83 19.66
C LEU A 121 -3.51 -19.17 20.66
N PRO A 122 -2.97 -20.41 20.62
CA PRO A 122 -1.79 -20.77 21.38
C PRO A 122 -0.59 -19.88 21.04
N ASP A 123 0.24 -19.55 22.05
CA ASP A 123 1.42 -18.69 21.91
C ASP A 123 2.32 -19.05 20.72
N LEU A 124 2.54 -20.35 20.48
CA LEU A 124 3.39 -20.81 19.39
C LEU A 124 2.80 -20.49 18.01
N ALA A 125 1.47 -20.56 17.88
CA ALA A 125 0.76 -20.16 16.66
C ALA A 125 0.83 -18.64 16.46
N VAL A 126 0.60 -17.84 17.51
CA VAL A 126 0.69 -16.38 17.46
C VAL A 126 2.08 -15.93 17.02
N ARG A 127 3.14 -16.49 17.63
CA ARG A 127 4.54 -16.18 17.26
C ARG A 127 4.83 -16.53 15.81
N THR A 128 4.37 -17.70 15.35
CA THR A 128 4.57 -18.16 13.98
C THR A 128 3.87 -17.24 12.97
N ILE A 129 2.62 -16.88 13.22
CA ILE A 129 1.86 -15.95 12.36
C ILE A 129 2.51 -14.57 12.36
N SER A 130 2.89 -14.05 13.53
CA SER A 130 3.58 -12.76 13.66
C SER A 130 4.88 -12.74 12.87
N LEU A 131 5.68 -13.81 12.97
CA LEU A 131 6.93 -13.95 12.24
C LEU A 131 6.69 -14.04 10.73
N ALA A 132 5.66 -14.76 10.29
CA ALA A 132 5.29 -14.84 8.87
C ALA A 132 4.89 -13.46 8.31
N PHE A 133 4.08 -12.70 9.03
CA PHE A 133 3.73 -11.32 8.66
C PHE A 133 4.96 -10.41 8.60
N LEU A 134 5.86 -10.53 9.57
CA LEU A 134 7.10 -9.75 9.61
C LEU A 134 8.01 -10.09 8.42
N LEU A 135 8.23 -11.38 8.14
CA LEU A 135 9.03 -11.83 7.01
C LEU A 135 8.43 -11.36 5.68
N MET A 136 7.11 -11.46 5.53
CA MET A 136 6.41 -10.97 4.35
C MET A 136 6.56 -9.45 4.18
N ALA A 137 6.48 -8.69 5.27
CA ALA A 137 6.75 -7.25 5.25
C ALA A 137 8.19 -6.96 4.83
N PHE A 138 9.19 -7.69 5.36
CA PHE A 138 10.59 -7.55 4.98
C PHE A 138 10.82 -7.83 3.49
N ILE A 139 10.21 -8.90 2.95
CA ILE A 139 10.32 -9.25 1.52
C ILE A 139 9.76 -8.11 0.66
N PHE A 140 8.56 -7.62 0.98
CA PHE A 140 7.95 -6.53 0.22
C PHE A 140 8.72 -5.21 0.34
N ILE A 141 9.26 -4.89 1.52
CA ILE A 141 10.12 -3.71 1.70
C ILE A 141 11.39 -3.85 0.87
N TYR A 142 12.05 -5.00 0.91
CA TYR A 142 13.25 -5.25 0.13
C TYR A 142 12.99 -5.12 -1.37
N ASP A 143 11.91 -5.72 -1.88
CA ASP A 143 11.54 -5.64 -3.30
C ASP A 143 11.18 -4.21 -3.72
N LEU A 144 10.47 -3.48 -2.85
CA LEU A 144 10.14 -2.07 -3.05
C LEU A 144 11.42 -1.22 -3.14
N VAL A 145 12.34 -1.36 -2.18
CA VAL A 145 13.60 -0.61 -2.15
C VAL A 145 14.46 -0.93 -3.37
N SER A 146 14.60 -2.22 -3.71
CA SER A 146 15.34 -2.67 -4.89
C SER A 146 14.75 -2.09 -6.18
N THR A 147 13.42 -2.13 -6.33
CA THR A 147 12.74 -1.60 -7.51
C THR A 147 12.90 -0.07 -7.61
N VAL A 148 12.71 0.65 -6.51
CA VAL A 148 12.93 2.11 -6.46
C VAL A 148 14.37 2.47 -6.79
N TYR A 149 15.35 1.76 -6.22
CA TYR A 149 16.75 1.96 -6.50
C TYR A 149 17.06 1.76 -7.99
N SER A 150 16.55 0.69 -8.60
CA SER A 150 16.75 0.41 -10.02
C SER A 150 16.13 1.48 -10.94
N MET A 151 15.01 2.10 -10.52
CA MET A 151 14.39 3.20 -11.25
C MET A 151 15.24 4.46 -11.21
N ILE A 152 15.76 4.82 -10.03
CA ILE A 152 16.62 6.00 -9.86
C ILE A 152 17.93 5.80 -10.62
N LYS A 153 18.57 4.63 -10.48
CA LYS A 153 19.82 4.31 -11.16
C LYS A 153 19.68 4.40 -12.69
N GLY A 154 18.63 3.81 -13.25
CA GLY A 154 18.40 3.88 -14.70
C GLY A 154 18.16 5.31 -15.21
N GLY A 155 17.48 6.15 -14.42
CA GLY A 155 17.33 7.57 -14.76
C GLY A 155 18.65 8.34 -14.71
N PHE A 156 19.53 8.00 -13.76
CA PHE A 156 20.85 8.62 -13.65
C PHE A 156 21.78 8.20 -14.79
N GLU A 157 21.80 6.92 -15.15
CA GLU A 157 22.59 6.40 -16.28
C GLU A 157 22.19 7.09 -17.60
N SER A 158 20.88 7.25 -17.86
CA SER A 158 20.38 7.97 -19.04
C SER A 158 20.84 9.45 -19.11
N LEU A 159 20.88 10.13 -17.96
CA LEU A 159 21.41 11.51 -17.89
C LEU A 159 22.91 11.55 -18.16
N VAL A 160 23.67 10.60 -17.62
CA VAL A 160 25.12 10.50 -17.85
C VAL A 160 25.41 10.24 -19.33
N ASP A 161 24.66 9.35 -19.97
CA ASP A 161 24.81 9.04 -21.39
C ASP A 161 24.50 10.27 -22.26
N THR A 162 23.41 10.97 -21.98
CA THR A 162 23.02 12.20 -22.71
C THR A 162 24.08 13.28 -22.60
N LEU A 163 24.63 13.50 -21.39
CA LEU A 163 25.71 14.47 -21.17
C LEU A 163 27.00 14.04 -21.88
N SER A 164 27.32 12.76 -21.86
CA SER A 164 28.49 12.20 -22.55
C SER A 164 28.39 12.37 -24.06
N GLU A 165 27.21 12.14 -24.65
CA GLU A 165 26.96 12.39 -26.07
C GLU A 165 27.05 13.87 -26.43
N LEU A 166 26.53 14.77 -25.58
CA LEU A 166 26.63 16.22 -25.78
C LEU A 166 28.09 16.68 -25.77
N VAL A 167 28.87 16.25 -24.77
CA VAL A 167 30.30 16.58 -24.67
C VAL A 167 31.06 16.01 -25.87
N ARG A 168 30.76 14.78 -26.29
CA ARG A 168 31.39 14.15 -27.45
C ARG A 168 31.08 14.89 -28.77
N ARG A 169 29.84 15.36 -28.94
CA ARG A 169 29.44 16.17 -30.10
C ARG A 169 30.16 17.51 -30.14
N GLU A 170 30.37 18.15 -28.99
CA GLU A 170 31.05 19.44 -28.94
C GLU A 170 32.57 19.28 -29.19
N LEU A 171 33.19 18.25 -28.63
CA LEU A 171 34.59 17.89 -28.91
C LEU A 171 34.81 17.50 -30.37
N SER A 172 33.84 16.83 -31.01
CA SER A 172 33.88 16.49 -32.44
C SER A 172 33.77 17.73 -33.35
N LYS A 173 33.04 18.77 -32.92
CA LYS A 173 32.96 20.04 -33.65
C LYS A 173 34.23 20.87 -33.52
N GLU A 174 34.91 20.82 -32.38
CA GLU A 174 36.19 21.51 -32.16
C GLU A 174 37.38 20.81 -32.85
N SER A 175 37.29 19.51 -33.14
CA SER A 175 38.39 18.72 -33.74
C SER A 175 38.42 18.71 -35.28
N GLY A 176 37.43 19.28 -35.97
CA GLY A 176 37.55 19.65 -37.38
C GLY A 176 37.91 18.51 -38.35
N GLU A 177 37.28 17.34 -38.22
CA GLU A 177 37.28 16.33 -39.29
C GLU A 177 35.94 16.40 -40.04
N GLU A 178 35.89 17.27 -41.06
CA GLU A 178 34.94 17.17 -42.19
C GLU A 178 35.45 16.13 -43.22
#